data_AF-A0A933E947-F1
#
_entry.id   AF-A0A933E947-F1
#
_cell.length_a   1.000
_cell.length_b   1.000
_cell.length_c   1.000
_cell.angle_alpha   90.00
_cell.angle_beta   90.00
_cell.angle_gamma   90.00
#
_symmetry.space_group_name_H-M   'P 1'
#
loop_
_entity.id
_entity.type
_entity.pdbx_description
1 polymer ?
#
loop_
_entity_poly.entity_id
_entity_poly.type
_entity_poly.pdbx_seq_one_letter_code
_entity_poly.pdbx_strand_id
1 'polypeptide(L)'
;MEQRCASIRNIGYYHPRPGYGGEPILEEEREKARRGERSEAVDRAVKEAVSALEEDGAEVITFGCSGTFWLQPFVQEKLLELGWEVPVLEGYSAAIQLAKMLVGLGVNASGVTFPVDRPRKRPRRVLM
;
A
#
# COMPACT_ATOMS: atom_id res chain seq x y z
N MET A 1 -20.20 7.21 -3.19
CA MET A 1 -18.84 6.85 -3.70
C MET A 1 -17.88 6.58 -2.53
N GLU A 2 -18.37 6.05 -1.42
CA GLU A 2 -17.63 5.85 -0.15
C GLU A 2 -17.33 4.36 0.14
N GLN A 3 -17.55 3.47 -0.84
CA GLN A 3 -17.31 2.02 -0.75
C GLN A 3 -16.23 1.55 -1.75
N ARG A 4 -15.13 2.31 -1.92
CA ARG A 4 -14.12 2.02 -2.96
C ARG A 4 -12.89 1.26 -2.49
N CYS A 5 -12.87 0.83 -1.24
CA CYS A 5 -12.00 -0.25 -0.80
C CYS A 5 -12.90 -1.47 -0.64
N ALA A 6 -12.84 -2.40 -1.59
CA ALA A 6 -13.74 -3.54 -1.66
C ALA A 6 -13.61 -4.42 -0.40
N SER A 7 -12.38 -4.64 0.06
CA SER A 7 -12.08 -5.27 1.34
C SER A 7 -10.63 -5.00 1.80
N ILE A 8 -10.31 -5.38 3.04
CA ILE A 8 -8.94 -5.49 3.55
C ILE A 8 -8.71 -6.97 3.89
N ARG A 9 -7.67 -7.56 3.30
CA ARG A 9 -7.27 -8.97 3.51
C ARG A 9 -5.94 -9.03 4.26
N ASN A 10 -5.80 -9.95 5.21
CA ASN A 10 -4.63 -10.07 6.08
C ASN A 10 -3.78 -11.28 5.69
N ILE A 11 -2.46 -11.10 5.58
CA ILE A 11 -1.50 -12.16 5.22
C ILE A 11 -0.87 -12.88 6.43
N GLY A 12 -1.29 -12.54 7.65
CA GLY A 12 -0.92 -13.23 8.89
C GLY A 12 0.50 -12.99 9.36
N TYR A 13 1.03 -11.77 9.19
CA TYR A 13 2.32 -11.34 9.71
C TYR A 13 2.16 -10.21 10.71
N TYR A 14 2.93 -10.28 11.80
CA TYR A 14 2.89 -9.32 12.89
C TYR A 14 4.21 -8.57 13.00
N HIS A 15 4.15 -7.34 13.52
CA HIS A 15 5.36 -6.62 13.86
C HIS A 15 5.97 -7.24 15.13
N PRO A 16 7.31 -7.41 15.18
CA PRO A 16 7.97 -7.94 16.37
C PRO A 16 7.59 -7.14 17.62
N ARG A 17 7.23 -7.84 18.69
CA ARG A 17 6.90 -7.22 19.99
C ARG A 17 7.71 -7.87 21.13
N PRO A 18 8.20 -7.08 22.10
CA PRO A 18 8.85 -7.63 23.29
C PRO A 18 7.95 -8.66 24.00
N GLY A 19 8.50 -9.83 24.33
CA GLY A 19 7.77 -10.93 24.97
C GLY A 19 7.10 -11.92 24.01
N TYR A 20 7.14 -11.65 22.70
CA TYR A 20 6.64 -12.55 21.65
C TYR A 20 7.81 -12.93 20.73
N GLY A 21 8.02 -14.23 20.49
CA GLY A 21 9.14 -14.73 19.70
C GLY A 21 8.81 -16.05 19.01
N GLY A 22 9.64 -16.45 18.04
CA GLY A 22 9.41 -17.64 17.20
C GLY A 22 8.37 -17.44 16.10
N GLU A 23 7.87 -16.22 15.90
CA GLU A 23 6.96 -15.87 14.82
C GLU A 23 7.74 -15.57 13.53
N PRO A 24 7.20 -15.94 12.35
CA PRO A 24 7.83 -15.63 11.08
C PRO A 24 7.83 -14.11 10.86
N ILE A 25 8.99 -13.57 10.50
CA ILE A 25 9.17 -12.13 10.25
C ILE A 25 9.21 -11.84 8.74
N LEU A 26 8.56 -10.75 8.34
CA LEU A 26 8.48 -10.33 6.94
C LEU A 26 9.84 -10.10 6.29
N GLU A 27 10.86 -9.74 7.08
CA GLU A 27 12.21 -9.50 6.58
C GLU A 27 12.87 -10.77 6.06
N GLU A 28 12.72 -11.90 6.76
CA GLU A 28 13.26 -13.19 6.29
C GLU A 28 12.59 -13.62 4.98
N GLU A 29 11.28 -13.41 4.90
CA GLU A 29 10.49 -13.70 3.71
C GLU A 29 10.89 -12.83 2.51
N ARG A 30 11.16 -11.54 2.76
CA ARG A 30 11.72 -10.64 1.75
C ARG A 30 13.05 -11.16 1.23
N GLU A 31 13.96 -11.58 2.11
CA GLU A 31 15.27 -12.06 1.69
C GLU A 31 15.17 -13.39 0.93
N LYS A 32 14.25 -14.30 1.30
CA LYS A 32 13.95 -15.51 0.50
C LYS A 32 13.50 -15.14 -0.91
N ALA A 33 12.48 -14.27 -1.03
CA ALA A 33 11.94 -13.83 -2.31
C ALA A 33 13.02 -13.17 -3.19
N ARG A 34 13.88 -12.33 -2.60
CA ARG A 34 15.00 -11.68 -3.32
C ARG A 34 16.04 -12.68 -3.85
N ARG A 35 16.21 -13.83 -3.19
CA ARG A 35 17.08 -14.92 -3.67
C ARG A 35 16.39 -15.84 -4.69
N GLY A 36 15.13 -15.57 -5.04
CA GLY A 36 14.33 -16.44 -5.91
C GLY A 36 13.85 -17.72 -5.22
N GLU A 37 13.98 -17.79 -3.89
CA GLU A 37 13.43 -18.89 -3.10
C GLU A 37 11.92 -18.66 -2.86
N ARG A 38 11.22 -19.74 -2.53
CA ARG A 38 9.81 -19.65 -2.13
C ARG A 38 9.67 -18.77 -0.89
N SER A 39 8.79 -17.79 -0.96
CA SER A 39 8.37 -16.97 0.18
C SER A 39 6.91 -17.20 0.51
N GLU A 40 6.64 -17.58 1.75
CA GLU A 40 5.28 -17.76 2.26
C GLU A 40 4.53 -16.43 2.32
N ALA A 41 5.21 -15.30 2.56
CA ALA A 41 4.57 -13.99 2.52
C ALA A 41 4.05 -13.65 1.12
N VAL A 42 4.82 -13.98 0.07
CA VAL A 42 4.38 -13.83 -1.32
C VAL A 42 3.19 -14.74 -1.61
N ASP A 43 3.27 -16.02 -1.25
CA ASP A 43 2.20 -16.99 -1.49
C ASP A 43 0.87 -16.55 -0.84
N ARG A 44 0.93 -16.11 0.42
CA ARG A 44 -0.24 -15.60 1.15
C ARG A 44 -0.77 -14.32 0.52
N ALA A 45 0.10 -13.39 0.12
CA ALA A 45 -0.32 -12.15 -0.53
C ALA A 45 -1.00 -12.40 -1.88
N VAL A 46 -0.49 -13.33 -2.69
CA VAL A 46 -1.11 -13.71 -3.96
C VAL A 46 -2.46 -14.37 -3.71
N LYS A 47 -2.56 -15.28 -2.74
CA LYS A 47 -3.84 -15.91 -2.37
C LYS A 47 -4.89 -14.87 -1.99
N GLU A 48 -4.55 -13.95 -1.09
CA GLU A 48 -5.48 -12.92 -0.65
C GLU A 48 -5.81 -11.91 -1.76
N ALA A 49 -4.86 -11.63 -2.66
CA ALA A 49 -5.12 -10.79 -3.83
C ALA A 49 -6.12 -11.47 -4.78
N VAL A 50 -5.95 -12.75 -5.10
CA VAL A 50 -6.91 -13.51 -5.94
C VAL A 50 -8.29 -13.52 -5.30
N SER A 51 -8.38 -13.81 -4.00
CA SER A 51 -9.64 -13.74 -3.25
C SER A 51 -10.30 -12.36 -3.33
N ALA A 52 -9.51 -11.27 -3.25
CA ALA A 52 -10.05 -9.91 -3.42
C ALA A 52 -10.58 -9.64 -4.84
N LEU A 53 -9.95 -10.21 -5.87
CA LEU A 53 -10.41 -10.08 -7.26
C LEU A 53 -11.70 -10.87 -7.49
N GLU A 54 -11.75 -12.12 -7.03
CA GLU A 54 -12.86 -13.04 -7.27
C GLU A 54 -14.10 -12.76 -6.40
N GLU A 55 -13.89 -12.50 -5.11
CA GLU A 55 -14.98 -12.39 -4.13
C GLU A 55 -15.49 -10.95 -3.98
N ASP A 56 -14.58 -9.97 -4.04
CA ASP A 56 -14.89 -8.58 -3.74
C ASP A 56 -15.04 -7.71 -5.00
N GLY A 57 -14.68 -8.25 -6.17
CA GLY A 57 -14.67 -7.52 -7.43
C GLY A 57 -13.62 -6.41 -7.45
N ALA A 58 -12.48 -6.59 -6.78
CA ALA A 58 -11.40 -5.63 -6.86
C ALA A 58 -10.84 -5.54 -8.29
N GLU A 59 -10.55 -4.32 -8.74
CA GLU A 59 -9.94 -4.05 -10.05
C GLU A 59 -8.47 -3.59 -9.92
N VAL A 60 -8.03 -3.34 -8.69
CA VAL A 60 -6.69 -2.84 -8.34
C VAL A 60 -6.31 -3.46 -7.00
N ILE A 61 -5.07 -3.94 -6.88
CA ILE A 61 -4.51 -4.40 -5.60
C ILE A 61 -3.55 -3.35 -5.06
N THR A 62 -3.63 -3.05 -3.77
CA THR A 62 -2.68 -2.17 -3.09
C THR A 62 -2.31 -2.73 -1.72
N PHE A 63 -1.14 -2.35 -1.20
CA PHE A 63 -0.69 -2.77 0.12
C PHE A 63 -1.00 -1.74 1.19
N GLY A 64 -1.63 -2.19 2.28
CA GLY A 64 -2.01 -1.33 3.42
C GLY A 64 -0.91 -1.14 4.47
N CYS A 65 0.26 -1.78 4.32
CA CYS A 65 1.37 -1.71 5.27
C CYS A 65 2.67 -1.30 4.57
N SER A 66 3.38 -0.33 5.15
CA SER A 66 4.69 0.09 4.65
C SER A 66 5.77 -1.00 4.76
N GLY A 67 5.54 -2.06 5.56
CA GLY A 67 6.43 -3.23 5.65
C GLY A 67 6.25 -4.24 4.51
N THR A 68 5.23 -4.09 3.67
CA THR A 68 4.87 -5.06 2.62
C THR A 68 5.07 -4.51 1.20
N PHE A 69 5.62 -3.31 1.03
CA PHE A 69 5.82 -2.68 -0.28
C PHE A 69 6.65 -3.54 -1.25
N TRP A 70 7.60 -4.32 -0.72
CA TRP A 70 8.50 -5.17 -1.49
C TRP A 70 7.78 -6.34 -2.17
N LEU A 71 6.54 -6.67 -1.75
CA LEU A 71 5.72 -7.71 -2.36
C LEU A 71 5.23 -7.32 -3.75
N GLN A 72 5.18 -6.03 -4.08
CA GLN A 72 4.58 -5.51 -5.31
C GLN A 72 5.03 -6.22 -6.58
N PRO A 73 6.33 -6.33 -6.91
CA PRO A 73 6.75 -6.96 -8.15
C PRO A 73 6.39 -8.45 -8.20
N PHE A 74 6.52 -9.15 -7.08
CA PHE A 74 6.23 -10.59 -6.99
C PHE A 74 4.73 -10.87 -7.14
N VAL A 75 3.88 -10.08 -6.48
CA VAL A 75 2.42 -10.22 -6.59
C VAL A 75 1.95 -9.85 -7.99
N GLN A 76 2.50 -8.78 -8.59
CA GLN A 76 2.17 -8.37 -9.97
C GLN A 76 2.50 -9.48 -10.97
N GLU A 77 3.69 -10.07 -10.90
CA GLU A 77 4.13 -11.15 -11.76
C GLU A 77 3.24 -12.40 -11.60
N LYS A 78 2.98 -12.81 -10.36
CA LYS A 78 2.17 -14.00 -10.06
C LYS A 78 0.71 -13.85 -10.47
N LEU A 79 0.11 -12.67 -10.29
CA LEU A 79 -1.24 -12.40 -10.78
C LEU A 79 -1.30 -12.45 -12.31
N LEU A 80 -0.30 -11.90 -12.99
CA LEU A 80 -0.20 -11.97 -14.45
C LEU A 80 -0.06 -13.42 -14.95
N GLU A 81 0.79 -14.23 -14.30
CA GLU A 81 0.90 -15.67 -14.59
C GLU A 81 -0.43 -16.43 -14.44
N LEU A 82 -1.27 -16.00 -13.49
CA LEU A 82 -2.60 -16.56 -13.25
C LEU A 82 -3.68 -16.02 -14.21
N GLY A 83 -3.33 -15.08 -15.10
CA GLY A 83 -4.25 -14.48 -16.07
C GLY A 83 -4.99 -13.23 -15.56
N TRP A 84 -4.61 -12.68 -14.41
CA TRP A 84 -5.17 -11.43 -13.88
C TRP A 84 -4.39 -10.22 -14.36
N GLU A 85 -4.98 -9.44 -15.26
CA GLU A 85 -4.41 -8.21 -15.83
C GLU A 85 -4.82 -6.95 -15.04
N VAL A 86 -4.54 -6.95 -13.73
CA VAL A 86 -4.86 -5.83 -12.84
C VAL A 86 -3.60 -5.13 -12.34
N PRO A 87 -3.63 -3.81 -12.10
CA PRO A 87 -2.51 -3.09 -11.50
C PRO A 87 -2.34 -3.46 -10.02
N VAL A 88 -1.08 -3.71 -9.64
CA VAL A 88 -0.66 -3.84 -8.24
C VAL A 88 0.17 -2.62 -7.86
N LEU A 89 -0.32 -1.84 -6.90
CA LEU A 89 0.31 -0.61 -6.43
C LEU A 89 0.91 -0.76 -5.04
N GLU A 90 1.91 0.05 -4.73
CA GLU A 90 2.46 0.19 -3.39
C GLU A 90 2.64 1.67 -3.01
N GLY A 91 2.60 1.95 -1.69
CA GLY A 91 2.45 3.30 -1.17
C GLY A 91 3.62 4.23 -1.45
N TYR A 92 4.87 3.76 -1.50
CA TYR A 92 6.05 4.59 -1.67
C TYR A 92 6.15 5.18 -3.07
N SER A 93 6.14 4.34 -4.11
CA SER A 93 6.22 4.80 -5.50
C SER A 93 5.02 5.66 -5.85
N ALA A 94 3.80 5.28 -5.41
CA ALA A 94 2.61 6.09 -5.61
C ALA A 94 2.76 7.49 -4.97
N ALA A 95 3.22 7.56 -3.71
CA ALA A 95 3.44 8.83 -3.03
C ALA A 95 4.53 9.69 -3.70
N ILE A 96 5.63 9.08 -4.15
CA ILE A 96 6.71 9.79 -4.84
C ILE A 96 6.21 10.40 -6.15
N GLN A 97 5.45 9.64 -6.94
CA GLN A 97 4.91 10.16 -8.20
C GLN A 97 3.88 11.27 -7.97
N LEU A 98 3.02 11.11 -6.96
CA LEU A 98 2.09 12.16 -6.56
C LEU A 98 2.82 13.43 -6.12
N ALA A 99 3.89 13.32 -5.34
CA ALA A 99 4.70 14.45 -4.92
C ALA A 99 5.39 15.15 -6.10
N LYS A 100 5.95 14.39 -7.05
CA LYS A 100 6.54 14.95 -8.29
C LYS A 100 5.52 15.73 -9.10
N MET A 101 4.30 15.21 -9.24
CA MET A 101 3.21 15.90 -9.93
C MET A 101 2.88 17.23 -9.24
N LEU A 102 2.71 17.24 -7.92
CA LEU A 102 2.41 18.46 -7.15
C LEU A 102 3.51 19.52 -7.30
N VAL A 103 4.78 19.10 -7.21
CA VAL A 103 5.94 19.98 -7.42
C VAL A 103 5.96 20.52 -8.85
N GLY A 104 5.72 19.68 -9.86
CA GLY A 104 5.70 20.09 -11.27
C GLY A 104 4.61 21.12 -11.59
N LEU A 105 3.48 21.06 -10.89
CA LEU A 105 2.39 22.03 -11.01
C LEU A 105 2.60 23.29 -10.16
N GLY A 106 3.64 23.34 -9.32
CA GLY A 106 3.85 24.43 -8.36
C GLY A 106 2.77 24.48 -7.25
N VAL A 107 2.10 23.35 -6.98
CA VAL A 107 1.03 23.25 -5.99
C VAL A 107 1.59 22.81 -4.64
N ASN A 108 1.12 23.43 -3.56
CA ASN A 108 1.50 23.09 -2.19
C ASN A 108 0.25 23.02 -1.29
N ALA A 109 0.41 22.48 -0.07
CA ALA A 109 -0.65 22.42 0.93
C ALA A 109 -1.26 23.81 1.18
N SER A 110 -2.59 23.88 1.13
CA SER A 110 -3.32 25.13 1.37
C SER A 110 -3.08 25.61 2.80
N GLY A 111 -2.51 26.81 2.96
CA GLY A 111 -2.36 27.46 4.27
C GLY A 111 -3.69 27.88 4.92
N VAL A 112 -4.83 27.71 4.24
CA VAL A 112 -6.16 27.87 4.83
C VAL A 112 -6.62 26.56 5.48
N THR A 113 -6.42 25.43 4.81
CA THR A 113 -6.78 24.10 5.31
C THR A 113 -5.78 23.61 6.37
N PHE A 114 -4.49 23.88 6.14
CA PHE A 114 -3.37 23.52 7.02
C PHE A 114 -2.60 24.80 7.42
N PRO A 115 -3.18 25.65 8.27
CA PRO A 115 -2.53 26.90 8.66
C PRO A 115 -1.31 26.64 9.55
N VAL A 116 -0.28 27.46 9.37
CA VAL A 116 0.78 27.64 10.37
C VAL A 116 0.21 28.32 11.63
N ASP A 117 0.92 28.25 12.76
CA ASP A 117 0.45 28.78 14.05
C ASP A 117 -0.09 30.22 13.98
N ARG A 118 0.68 31.11 13.33
CA ARG A 118 0.35 32.54 13.18
C ARG A 118 0.36 32.97 11.72
N PRO A 119 -0.71 32.69 10.95
CA PRO A 119 -0.79 33.05 9.54
C PRO A 119 -1.05 34.56 9.42
N ARG A 120 -0.39 35.19 8.44
CA ARG A 120 -0.51 36.64 8.20
C ARG A 120 -1.93 37.09 7.87
N LYS A 121 -2.71 36.22 7.23
CA LYS A 121 -4.12 36.45 6.88
C LYS A 121 -4.90 35.19 7.18
N ARG A 122 -6.10 35.34 7.76
CA ARG A 122 -7.09 34.27 7.92
C ARG A 122 -8.36 34.65 7.16
N PRO A 123 -8.94 33.75 6.35
CA PRO A 123 -10.23 34.02 5.72
C PRO A 123 -11.31 34.15 6.80
N ARG A 124 -12.29 35.04 6.56
CA ARG A 124 -13.40 35.28 7.50
C ARG A 124 -14.38 34.10 7.59
N ARG A 125 -14.40 33.22 6.58
CA ARG A 125 -15.25 32.04 6.50
C ARG A 125 -14.46 30.91 5.85
N VAL A 126 -14.51 29.72 6.45
CA VAL A 126 -14.03 28.46 5.88
C VAL A 126 -15.23 27.51 5.88
N LEU A 127 -15.49 26.86 4.74
CA LEU A 127 -16.46 25.77 4.65
C LEU A 127 -15.66 24.48 4.74
N MET A 128 -15.96 23.65 5.74
CA MET A 128 -15.49 22.27 5.81
C MET A 128 -16.54 21.35 5.20
#